data_AF-A0A7J5A0S8-F1
#
_entry.id   AF-A0A7J5A0S8-F1
#
_cell.length_a   1.000
_cell.length_b   1.000
_cell.length_c   1.000
_cell.angle_alpha   90.00
_cell.angle_beta   90.00
_cell.angle_gamma   90.00
#
_symmetry.space_group_name_H-M   'P 1'
#
loop_
_entity.id
_entity.type
_entity.pdbx_description
1 polymer ?
#
loop_
_entity_poly.entity_id
_entity_poly.type
_entity_poly.pdbx_seq_one_letter_code
_entity_poly.pdbx_strand_id
1 'polypeptide(L)'
;MARKRTSPPRQTQAKGARVVSAYLENADVFRTAKSAGTKPKGPAVLVLKNRPDFDRRDFDRKARDLQRLGQDGALKKAPSDRDSNKVYDPSTGKRRTRTNIYRDRMIRSLTKDGRLTQDMGTPETNKYLANKNVVERLYAGKGPITARGQGYDPDHIQELQLDGTDTYDNLRPMDAWTNRQLGSDISVALRDVPEGTPVIVKVIP
;
A
#
# COMPACT_ATOMS: atom_id res chain seq x y z
N MET A 1 -25.84 4.60 31.04
CA MET A 1 -24.78 5.13 30.16
C MET A 1 -23.90 3.98 29.70
N ALA A 2 -23.94 3.62 28.41
CA ALA A 2 -23.19 2.48 27.88
C ALA A 2 -21.70 2.84 27.76
N ARG A 3 -20.83 2.11 28.47
CA ARG A 3 -19.38 2.25 28.39
C ARG A 3 -18.93 1.96 26.94
N LYS A 4 -18.36 2.96 26.26
CA LYS A 4 -17.69 2.76 24.96
C LYS A 4 -16.62 1.70 25.13
N ARG A 5 -16.78 0.56 24.45
CA ARG A 5 -15.75 -0.48 24.38
C ARG A 5 -14.56 0.10 23.63
N THR A 6 -13.47 0.38 24.34
CA THR A 6 -12.16 0.77 23.80
C THR A 6 -11.28 -0.43 23.47
N SER A 7 -11.81 -1.66 23.62
CA SER A 7 -11.07 -2.87 23.34
C SER A 7 -10.93 -3.07 21.82
N PRO A 8 -9.71 -3.31 21.30
CA PRO A 8 -9.52 -3.65 19.90
C PRO A 8 -10.37 -4.88 19.53
N PRO A 9 -10.80 -5.02 18.27
CA PRO A 9 -11.64 -6.13 17.84
C PRO A 9 -11.02 -7.47 18.24
N ARG A 10 -11.91 -8.40 18.64
CA ARG A 10 -11.65 -9.73 19.23
C ARG A 10 -10.62 -10.61 18.48
N GLN A 11 -10.25 -10.23 17.26
CA GLN A 11 -9.21 -10.88 16.46
C GLN A 11 -7.79 -10.73 17.04
N THR A 12 -7.55 -9.76 17.92
CA THR A 12 -6.20 -9.49 18.47
C THR A 12 -5.77 -10.38 19.63
N GLN A 13 -6.63 -11.25 20.16
CA GLN A 13 -6.39 -11.96 21.44
C GLN A 13 -6.41 -13.50 21.36
N ALA A 14 -6.47 -14.11 20.17
CA ALA A 14 -6.40 -15.57 20.05
C ALA A 14 -4.94 -16.04 19.92
N LYS A 15 -4.58 -17.16 20.55
CA LYS A 15 -3.29 -17.84 20.37
C LYS A 15 -3.17 -18.23 18.88
N GLY A 16 -2.27 -17.58 18.13
CA GLY A 16 -2.21 -17.67 16.66
C GLY A 16 -2.80 -16.47 15.89
N ALA A 17 -3.26 -15.42 16.59
CA ALA A 17 -3.71 -14.18 15.99
C ALA A 17 -2.56 -13.48 15.24
N ARG A 18 -2.74 -13.30 13.94
CA ARG A 18 -1.82 -12.50 13.12
C ARG A 18 -1.91 -11.04 13.59
N VAL A 19 -0.77 -10.43 13.90
CA VAL A 19 -0.71 -8.99 14.14
C VAL A 19 -1.08 -8.29 12.84
N VAL A 20 -2.23 -7.61 12.82
CA VAL A 20 -2.67 -6.82 11.67
C VAL A 20 -2.06 -5.42 11.74
N SER A 21 -1.67 -4.89 10.58
CA SER A 21 -1.13 -3.54 10.46
C SER A 21 -2.19 -2.46 10.24
N ALA A 22 -3.42 -2.86 9.93
CA ALA A 22 -4.54 -1.94 9.74
C ALA A 22 -5.85 -2.53 10.27
N TYR A 23 -6.66 -1.71 10.94
CA TYR A 23 -8.00 -2.07 11.41
C TYR A 23 -8.87 -0.82 11.60
N LEU A 24 -10.20 -1.00 11.65
CA LEU A 24 -11.11 0.09 11.99
C LEU A 24 -11.37 0.16 13.50
N GLU A 25 -11.11 1.32 14.10
CA GLU A 25 -11.44 1.58 15.52
C GLU A 25 -12.95 1.54 15.76
N ASN A 26 -13.74 2.06 14.81
CA ASN A 26 -15.20 2.12 14.88
C ASN A 26 -15.88 1.07 13.97
N ALA A 27 -15.24 -0.10 13.78
CA ALA A 27 -15.75 -1.18 12.92
C ALA A 27 -17.22 -1.57 13.22
N ASP A 28 -17.62 -1.56 14.49
CA ASP A 28 -18.96 -1.94 14.92
C ASP A 28 -20.05 -1.01 14.37
N VAL A 29 -19.74 0.27 14.11
CA VAL A 29 -20.67 1.22 13.50
C VAL A 29 -21.04 0.77 12.09
N PHE A 30 -20.05 0.37 11.29
CA PHE A 30 -20.23 -0.07 9.92
C PHE A 30 -20.89 -1.45 9.87
N ARG A 31 -20.48 -2.38 10.74
CA ARG A 31 -21.10 -3.70 10.82
C ARG A 31 -22.58 -3.62 11.19
N THR A 32 -22.92 -2.82 12.20
CA THR A 32 -24.31 -2.63 12.64
C THR A 32 -25.15 -1.96 11.56
N ALA A 33 -24.62 -0.92 10.92
CA ALA A 33 -25.31 -0.24 9.83
C ALA A 33 -25.62 -1.19 8.66
N LYS A 34 -24.64 -2.02 8.28
CA LYS A 34 -24.80 -3.06 7.25
C LYS A 34 -25.87 -4.10 7.64
N SER A 35 -25.83 -4.62 8.86
CA SER A 35 -26.83 -5.59 9.34
C SER A 35 -28.24 -5.02 9.43
N ALA A 36 -28.38 -3.73 9.76
CA ALA A 36 -29.66 -3.05 9.88
C ALA A 36 -30.16 -2.43 8.55
N GLY A 37 -29.39 -2.50 7.46
CA GLY A 37 -29.73 -1.85 6.19
C GLY A 37 -29.75 -0.31 6.28
N THR A 38 -28.97 0.28 7.19
CA THR A 38 -28.93 1.74 7.42
C THR A 38 -27.61 2.35 6.96
N LYS A 39 -27.57 3.68 6.82
CA LYS A 39 -26.34 4.41 6.52
C LYS A 39 -25.51 4.60 7.81
N PRO A 40 -24.22 4.20 7.83
CA PRO A 40 -23.36 4.45 8.98
C PRO A 40 -23.15 5.96 9.17
N LYS A 41 -23.06 6.39 10.43
CA LYS A 41 -22.83 7.79 10.78
C LYS A 41 -21.34 8.05 10.97
N GLY A 42 -20.86 9.10 10.33
CA GLY A 42 -19.49 9.61 10.50
C GLY A 42 -18.43 8.88 9.68
N PRO A 43 -17.17 9.33 9.79
CA PRO A 43 -16.06 8.78 9.02
C PRO A 43 -15.62 7.41 9.56
N ALA A 44 -15.00 6.61 8.69
CA ALA A 44 -14.29 5.41 9.10
C ALA A 44 -12.95 5.81 9.75
N VAL A 45 -12.67 5.30 10.94
CA VAL A 45 -11.43 5.59 11.68
C VAL A 45 -10.47 4.42 11.47
N LEU A 46 -9.61 4.54 10.47
CA LEU A 46 -8.59 3.57 10.12
C LEU A 46 -7.36 3.75 11.01
N VAL A 47 -7.02 2.72 11.77
CA VAL A 47 -5.84 2.69 12.62
C VAL A 47 -4.75 1.90 11.91
N LEU A 48 -3.56 2.49 11.80
CA LEU A 48 -2.36 1.86 11.27
C LEU A 48 -1.36 1.58 12.39
N LYS A 49 -0.77 0.39 12.36
CA LYS A 49 0.24 -0.06 13.32
C LYS A 49 1.42 -0.69 12.60
N ASN A 50 2.63 -0.30 12.98
CA ASN A 50 3.82 -0.94 12.45
C ASN A 50 3.93 -2.38 12.98
N ARG A 51 4.23 -3.32 12.09
CA ARG A 51 4.52 -4.71 12.49
C ARG A 51 6.03 -4.93 12.61
N PRO A 52 6.50 -5.83 13.48
CA PRO A 52 7.94 -6.12 13.62
C PRO A 52 8.62 -6.60 12.34
N ASP A 53 7.85 -7.23 11.45
CA ASP A 53 8.31 -7.79 10.17
C ASP A 53 8.25 -6.78 9.01
N PHE A 54 7.84 -5.54 9.26
CA PHE A 54 7.81 -4.48 8.25
C PHE A 54 9.16 -3.74 8.18
N ASP A 55 9.40 -3.09 7.04
CA ASP A 55 10.37 -2.01 6.94
C ASP A 55 9.77 -0.77 7.61
N ARG A 56 10.35 -0.38 8.75
CA ARG A 56 9.83 0.70 9.59
C ARG A 56 9.82 2.04 8.85
N ARG A 57 10.87 2.35 8.10
CA ARG A 57 10.98 3.64 7.39
C ARG A 57 9.91 3.76 6.33
N ASP A 58 9.68 2.69 5.58
CA ASP A 58 8.67 2.64 4.54
C ASP A 58 7.24 2.66 5.12
N PHE A 59 6.98 1.91 6.20
CA PHE A 59 5.73 2.01 6.94
C PHE A 59 5.48 3.44 7.43
N ASP A 60 6.43 4.03 8.15
CA ASP A 60 6.30 5.36 8.75
C ASP A 60 6.09 6.44 7.67
N ARG A 61 6.73 6.30 6.51
CA ARG A 61 6.54 7.20 5.36
C ARG A 61 5.09 7.12 4.85
N LYS A 62 4.58 5.91 4.62
CA LYS A 62 3.21 5.71 4.12
C LYS A 62 2.14 6.08 5.14
N ALA A 63 2.33 5.71 6.40
CA ALA A 63 1.42 6.05 7.48
C ALA A 63 1.28 7.57 7.64
N ARG A 64 2.37 8.34 7.53
CA ARG A 64 2.34 9.80 7.54
C ARG A 64 1.58 10.40 6.37
N ASP A 65 1.78 9.87 5.15
CA ASP A 65 1.05 10.36 3.98
C ASP A 65 -0.46 10.12 4.11
N LEU A 66 -0.86 8.92 4.52
CA LEU A 66 -2.27 8.58 4.75
C LEU A 66 -2.86 9.39 5.92
N GLN A 67 -2.09 9.63 6.98
CA GLN A 67 -2.53 10.49 8.08
C GLN A 67 -2.79 11.92 7.61
N ARG A 68 -1.85 12.51 6.86
CA ARG A 68 -1.98 13.85 6.30
C ARG A 68 -3.19 13.96 5.37
N LEU A 69 -3.32 13.03 4.41
CA LEU A 69 -4.45 13.00 3.49
C LEU A 69 -5.80 12.83 4.21
N GLY A 70 -5.83 12.07 5.31
CA GLY A 70 -7.02 11.94 6.15
C GLY A 70 -7.37 13.22 6.91
N GLN A 71 -6.36 13.96 7.38
CA GLN A 71 -6.54 15.28 8.00
C GLN A 71 -7.02 16.33 6.99
N ASP A 72 -6.53 16.27 5.77
CA ASP A 72 -6.93 17.15 4.65
C ASP A 72 -8.30 16.79 4.06
N GLY A 73 -8.94 15.72 4.55
CA GLY A 73 -10.25 15.26 4.05
C GLY A 73 -10.21 14.61 2.66
N ALA A 74 -9.02 14.28 2.16
CA ALA A 74 -8.79 13.71 0.83
C ALA A 74 -9.06 12.20 0.73
N LEU A 75 -9.25 11.51 1.87
CA LEU A 75 -9.48 10.06 1.89
C LEU A 75 -10.97 9.74 1.99
N LYS A 76 -11.45 8.91 1.05
CA LYS A 76 -12.76 8.26 1.11
C LYS A 76 -12.66 6.83 0.59
N LYS A 77 -13.60 5.97 0.98
CA LYS A 77 -13.67 4.61 0.44
C LYS A 77 -13.92 4.67 -1.06
N ALA A 78 -12.96 4.19 -1.86
CA ALA A 78 -13.10 4.15 -3.30
C ALA A 78 -14.13 3.10 -3.76
N PRO A 79 -14.71 3.29 -4.95
CA PRO A 79 -15.45 2.25 -5.65
C PRO A 79 -14.59 1.00 -5.91
N SER A 80 -15.24 -0.16 -5.92
CA SER A 80 -14.61 -1.41 -6.32
C SER A 80 -14.42 -1.47 -7.85
N ASP A 81 -13.32 -0.93 -8.39
CA ASP A 81 -12.93 -1.14 -9.79
C ASP A 81 -11.58 -1.89 -9.91
N ARG A 82 -11.65 -3.14 -10.33
CA ARG A 82 -10.49 -4.03 -10.50
C ARG A 82 -9.70 -3.78 -11.77
N ASP A 83 -10.28 -3.13 -12.78
CA ASP A 83 -9.66 -2.94 -14.10
C ASP A 83 -9.19 -1.50 -14.37
N SER A 84 -9.56 -0.55 -13.52
CA SER A 84 -9.11 0.86 -13.53
C SER A 84 -7.59 1.04 -13.69
N ASN A 85 -6.78 0.09 -13.22
CA ASN A 85 -5.32 0.24 -13.15
C ASN A 85 -4.56 -0.23 -14.41
N LYS A 86 -5.25 -0.77 -15.41
CA LYS A 86 -4.61 -1.30 -16.63
C LYS A 86 -4.58 -0.26 -17.75
N VAL A 87 -3.38 0.13 -18.17
CA VAL A 87 -3.13 1.04 -19.29
C VAL A 87 -2.49 0.33 -20.48
N TYR A 88 -2.63 0.91 -21.66
CA TYR A 88 -1.90 0.46 -22.84
C TYR A 88 -0.42 0.86 -22.73
N ASP A 89 0.47 -0.12 -22.86
CA ASP A 89 1.91 0.09 -22.89
C ASP A 89 2.41 0.08 -24.34
N PRO A 90 2.71 1.24 -24.94
CA PRO A 90 3.17 1.32 -26.33
C PRO A 90 4.52 0.62 -26.53
N SER A 91 5.33 0.42 -25.47
CA SER A 91 6.61 -0.27 -25.59
C SER A 91 6.50 -1.78 -25.74
N THR A 92 5.35 -2.37 -25.36
CA THR A 92 5.11 -3.81 -25.46
C THR A 92 3.88 -4.17 -26.29
N GLY A 93 3.08 -3.18 -26.68
CA GLY A 93 1.81 -3.36 -27.40
C GLY A 93 0.71 -4.02 -26.56
N LYS A 94 0.89 -4.14 -25.24
CA LYS A 94 0.01 -4.90 -24.34
C LYS A 94 -0.64 -4.00 -23.30
N ARG A 95 -1.82 -4.39 -22.80
CA ARG A 95 -2.41 -3.78 -21.60
C ARG A 95 -1.71 -4.31 -20.36
N ARG A 96 -1.17 -3.41 -19.53
CA ARG A 96 -0.40 -3.73 -18.31
C ARG A 96 -0.81 -2.80 -17.18
N THR A 97 -0.57 -3.20 -15.94
CA THR A 97 -0.80 -2.29 -14.81
C THR A 97 0.19 -1.13 -14.85
N ARG A 98 -0.27 0.07 -14.45
CA ARG A 98 0.59 1.27 -14.42
C ARG A 98 1.79 1.10 -13.48
N THR A 99 1.62 0.36 -12.38
CA THR A 99 2.70 -0.06 -11.48
C THR A 99 3.78 -0.87 -12.21
N ASN A 100 3.42 -1.84 -13.06
CA ASN A 100 4.40 -2.62 -13.82
C ASN A 100 5.20 -1.75 -14.79
N ILE A 101 4.54 -0.79 -15.44
CA ILE A 101 5.20 0.15 -16.36
C ILE A 101 6.12 1.09 -15.58
N TYR A 102 5.67 1.63 -14.44
CA TYR A 102 6.49 2.47 -13.57
C TYR A 102 7.76 1.76 -13.11
N ARG A 103 7.65 0.50 -12.67
CA ARG A 103 8.79 -0.34 -12.28
C ARG A 103 9.78 -0.50 -13.44
N ASP A 104 9.30 -0.80 -14.64
CA ASP A 104 10.17 -0.96 -15.80
C ASP A 104 10.86 0.37 -16.18
N ARG A 105 10.15 1.51 -16.08
CA ARG A 105 10.73 2.84 -16.30
C ARG A 105 11.82 3.16 -15.28
N MET A 106 11.61 2.83 -14.01
CA MET A 106 12.62 2.96 -12.97
C MET A 106 13.86 2.14 -13.28
N ILE A 107 13.69 0.85 -13.60
CA ILE A 107 14.81 -0.03 -13.97
C ILE A 107 15.58 0.58 -15.14
N ARG A 108 14.89 0.98 -16.22
CA ARG A 108 15.54 1.64 -17.37
C ARG A 108 16.29 2.91 -16.98
N SER A 109 15.75 3.72 -16.06
CA SER A 109 16.43 4.93 -15.57
C SER A 109 17.72 4.61 -14.81
N LEU A 110 17.67 3.57 -13.97
CA LEU A 110 18.79 3.07 -13.17
C LEU A 110 19.83 2.30 -14.01
N THR A 111 19.50 1.97 -15.27
CA THR A 111 20.41 1.26 -16.20
C THR A 111 20.61 1.99 -17.53
N LYS A 112 20.26 3.28 -17.67
CA LYS A 112 20.13 3.94 -18.98
C LYS A 112 21.41 3.93 -19.85
N ASP A 113 22.58 3.81 -19.23
CA ASP A 113 23.89 3.92 -19.89
C ASP A 113 24.56 2.55 -20.15
N GLY A 114 23.81 1.47 -19.98
CA GLY A 114 24.22 0.12 -20.39
C GLY A 114 23.03 -0.82 -20.32
N ARG A 115 22.85 -1.69 -21.34
CA ARG A 115 22.14 -2.95 -21.09
C ARG A 115 22.79 -3.61 -19.86
N LEU A 116 22.07 -4.48 -19.13
CA LEU A 116 22.57 -5.21 -17.94
C LEU A 116 23.90 -5.95 -18.22
N THR A 117 25.01 -5.22 -18.34
CA THR A 117 26.36 -5.74 -18.49
C THR A 117 26.84 -5.86 -17.07
N GLN A 118 26.49 -7.00 -16.46
CA GLN A 118 26.86 -7.33 -15.10
C GLN A 118 28.38 -7.40 -14.91
N ASP A 119 29.13 -7.47 -16.02
CA ASP A 119 30.49 -7.99 -16.05
C ASP A 119 31.56 -6.97 -16.48
N MET A 120 31.19 -5.71 -16.78
CA MET A 120 32.15 -4.69 -17.25
C MET A 120 32.01 -3.36 -16.49
N GLY A 121 33.12 -2.83 -16.00
CA GLY A 121 33.21 -1.50 -15.36
C GLY A 121 33.21 -1.53 -13.83
N THR A 122 33.01 -0.36 -13.23
CA THR A 122 32.99 -0.09 -11.78
C THR A 122 31.69 0.62 -11.40
N PRO A 123 31.27 0.73 -10.12
CA PRO A 123 30.13 1.56 -9.74
C PRO A 123 30.21 3.00 -10.27
N GLU A 124 31.41 3.56 -10.45
CA GLU A 124 31.63 4.92 -10.96
C GLU A 124 31.38 5.02 -12.47
N THR A 125 31.64 3.94 -13.22
CA THR A 125 31.55 3.91 -14.69
C THR A 125 30.37 3.10 -15.24
N ASN A 126 29.68 2.35 -14.38
CA ASN A 126 28.54 1.51 -14.73
C ASN A 126 27.37 1.78 -13.78
N LYS A 127 26.35 2.43 -14.34
CA LYS A 127 25.15 2.82 -13.60
C LYS A 127 24.37 1.64 -13.02
N TYR A 128 24.38 0.48 -13.69
CA TYR A 128 23.79 -0.71 -13.11
C TYR A 128 24.55 -1.14 -11.87
N LEU A 129 25.90 -1.20 -11.90
CA LEU A 129 26.69 -1.57 -10.72
C LEU A 129 26.46 -0.59 -9.56
N ALA A 130 26.38 0.72 -9.83
CA ALA A 130 26.02 1.73 -8.84
C ALA A 130 24.65 1.51 -8.18
N ASN A 131 23.71 0.89 -8.90
CA ASN A 131 22.33 0.71 -8.47
C ASN A 131 21.92 -0.76 -8.32
N LYS A 132 22.89 -1.69 -8.31
CA LYS A 132 22.68 -3.12 -8.48
C LYS A 132 21.63 -3.66 -7.50
N ASN A 133 21.82 -3.36 -6.21
CA ASN A 133 20.92 -3.77 -5.14
C ASN A 133 19.48 -3.26 -5.35
N VAL A 134 19.30 -2.02 -5.82
CA VAL A 134 17.98 -1.44 -6.05
C VAL A 134 17.32 -2.09 -7.26
N VAL A 135 18.05 -2.26 -8.36
CA VAL A 135 17.57 -2.89 -9.59
C VAL A 135 17.16 -4.33 -9.33
N GLU A 136 18.00 -5.10 -8.65
CA GLU A 136 17.70 -6.49 -8.29
C GLU A 136 16.46 -6.60 -7.40
N ARG A 137 16.31 -5.72 -6.41
CA ARG A 137 15.09 -5.68 -5.58
C ARG A 137 13.84 -5.29 -6.38
N LEU A 138 13.95 -4.39 -7.34
CA LEU A 138 12.83 -4.05 -8.24
C LEU A 138 12.44 -5.27 -9.10
N TYR A 139 13.41 -6.03 -9.61
CA TYR A 139 13.12 -7.28 -10.32
C TYR A 139 12.52 -8.35 -9.41
N ALA A 140 13.07 -8.57 -8.22
CA ALA A 140 12.57 -9.52 -7.24
C ALA A 140 11.13 -9.20 -6.81
N GLY A 141 10.75 -7.92 -6.78
CA GLY A 141 9.37 -7.48 -6.57
C GLY A 141 8.37 -8.03 -7.60
N LYS A 142 8.79 -8.50 -8.78
CA LYS A 142 7.87 -9.17 -9.73
C LYS A 142 7.46 -10.59 -9.26
N GLY A 143 8.20 -11.17 -8.33
CA GLY A 143 8.01 -12.52 -7.84
C GLY A 143 7.23 -12.63 -6.51
N PRO A 144 7.20 -13.84 -5.93
CA PRO A 144 6.67 -14.05 -4.59
C PRO A 144 7.53 -13.31 -3.56
N ILE A 145 6.87 -12.67 -2.60
CA ILE A 145 7.51 -11.95 -1.50
C ILE A 145 6.94 -12.49 -0.19
N THR A 146 7.82 -12.88 0.72
CA THR A 146 7.52 -13.58 1.97
C THR A 146 8.11 -12.88 3.19
N ALA A 147 9.02 -11.92 3.01
CA ALA A 147 9.63 -11.15 4.09
C ALA A 147 10.13 -9.78 3.60
N ARG A 148 10.33 -8.85 4.55
CA ARG A 148 10.98 -7.55 4.26
C ARG A 148 12.36 -7.72 3.64
N GLY A 149 12.76 -6.76 2.82
CA GLY A 149 14.07 -6.73 2.16
C GLY A 149 14.13 -7.53 0.86
N GLN A 150 13.17 -8.41 0.58
CA GLN A 150 13.21 -9.30 -0.59
C GLN A 150 12.96 -8.58 -1.92
N GLY A 151 12.27 -7.44 -1.91
CA GLY A 151 11.97 -6.73 -3.16
C GLY A 151 11.45 -5.32 -2.95
N TYR A 152 11.26 -4.63 -4.07
CA TYR A 152 10.60 -3.34 -4.15
C TYR A 152 9.39 -3.40 -5.08
N ASP A 153 8.29 -2.85 -4.60
CA ASP A 153 7.08 -2.63 -5.38
C ASP A 153 6.81 -1.13 -5.54
N PRO A 154 6.22 -0.71 -6.68
CA PRO A 154 5.54 0.57 -6.77
C PRO A 154 4.36 0.61 -5.80
N ASP A 155 4.44 1.50 -4.85
CA ASP A 155 3.42 1.82 -3.85
C ASP A 155 2.68 3.08 -4.27
N HIS A 156 1.36 3.07 -4.07
CA HIS A 156 0.55 4.27 -4.22
C HIS A 156 0.63 5.12 -2.95
N ILE A 157 1.06 6.38 -3.04
CA ILE A 157 1.17 7.30 -1.89
C ILE A 157 -0.20 7.44 -1.22
N GLN A 158 -1.22 7.77 -2.01
CA GLN A 158 -2.62 7.59 -1.67
C GLN A 158 -3.11 6.25 -2.22
N GLU A 159 -3.52 5.36 -1.32
CA GLU A 159 -4.07 4.04 -1.65
C GLU A 159 -5.27 4.13 -2.60
N LEU A 160 -5.32 3.26 -3.62
CA LEU A 160 -6.43 3.21 -4.57
C LEU A 160 -7.77 2.95 -3.90
N GLN A 161 -7.78 2.09 -2.87
CA GLN A 161 -8.94 1.80 -2.03
C GLN A 161 -9.40 2.99 -1.15
N LEU A 162 -8.58 4.04 -1.06
CA LEU A 162 -8.82 5.30 -0.36
C LEU A 162 -8.92 6.50 -1.33
N ASP A 163 -9.39 6.24 -2.55
CA ASP A 163 -9.62 7.22 -3.63
C ASP A 163 -8.35 7.82 -4.24
N GLY A 164 -7.21 7.13 -4.07
CA GLY A 164 -5.98 7.50 -4.77
C GLY A 164 -6.10 7.32 -6.28
N THR A 165 -5.51 8.25 -7.03
CA THR A 165 -5.44 8.15 -8.49
C THR A 165 -4.36 7.15 -8.91
N ASP A 166 -4.63 6.33 -9.91
CA ASP A 166 -3.59 5.49 -10.51
C ASP A 166 -2.77 6.34 -11.50
N THR A 167 -1.86 7.16 -10.99
CA THR A 167 -1.01 8.07 -11.76
C THR A 167 0.45 7.96 -11.31
N TYR A 168 1.40 8.34 -12.17
CA TYR A 168 2.83 8.12 -11.88
C TYR A 168 3.37 8.99 -10.74
N ASP A 169 2.78 10.17 -10.53
CA ASP A 169 3.05 11.07 -9.41
C ASP A 169 2.53 10.53 -8.06
N ASN A 170 1.50 9.66 -8.10
CA ASN A 170 1.04 8.92 -6.93
C ASN A 170 1.84 7.63 -6.69
N LEU A 171 2.90 7.34 -7.45
CA LEU A 171 3.70 6.12 -7.31
C LEU A 171 5.10 6.40 -6.77
N ARG A 172 5.55 5.55 -5.85
CA ARG A 172 6.94 5.53 -5.38
C ARG A 172 7.41 4.12 -5.02
N PRO A 173 8.71 3.86 -4.93
CA PRO A 173 9.22 2.58 -4.45
C PRO A 173 8.95 2.37 -2.97
N MET A 174 8.63 1.13 -2.61
CA MET A 174 8.47 0.69 -1.23
C MET A 174 8.86 -0.79 -1.11
N ASP A 175 9.34 -1.20 0.06
CA ASP A 175 9.53 -2.60 0.41
C ASP A 175 8.29 -3.42 0.07
N ALA A 176 8.47 -4.45 -0.76
CA ALA A 176 7.37 -5.17 -1.36
C ALA A 176 6.54 -5.95 -0.32
N TRP A 177 7.17 -6.46 0.74
CA TRP A 177 6.46 -7.16 1.81
C TRP A 177 5.57 -6.19 2.59
N THR A 178 6.17 -5.08 3.02
CA THR A 178 5.48 -4.02 3.75
C THR A 178 4.31 -3.46 2.95
N ASN A 179 4.53 -3.14 1.66
CA ASN A 179 3.50 -2.60 0.76
C ASN A 179 2.31 -3.57 0.61
N ARG A 180 2.58 -4.80 0.14
CA ARG A 180 1.51 -5.80 -0.11
C ARG A 180 0.71 -6.10 1.13
N GLN A 181 1.38 -6.25 2.26
CA GLN A 181 0.73 -6.71 3.46
C GLN A 181 -0.07 -5.62 4.14
N LEU A 182 0.43 -4.38 4.15
CA LEU A 182 -0.33 -3.22 4.59
C LEU A 182 -1.54 -2.96 3.68
N GLY A 183 -1.36 -2.98 2.35
CA GLY A 183 -2.46 -2.82 1.40
C GLY A 183 -3.56 -3.88 1.57
N SER A 184 -3.17 -5.13 1.79
CA SER A 184 -4.10 -6.23 2.12
C SER A 184 -4.85 -5.99 3.43
N ASP A 185 -4.16 -5.59 4.50
CA ASP A 185 -4.78 -5.35 5.80
C ASP A 185 -5.77 -4.16 5.74
N ILE A 186 -5.42 -3.08 5.01
CA ILE A 186 -6.33 -1.94 4.76
C ILE A 186 -7.57 -2.40 4.00
N SER A 187 -7.42 -3.24 2.98
CA SER A 187 -8.54 -3.76 2.20
C SER A 187 -9.52 -4.56 3.04
N VAL A 188 -8.99 -5.42 3.91
CA VAL A 188 -9.79 -6.18 4.87
C VAL A 188 -10.49 -5.26 5.87
N ALA A 189 -9.77 -4.27 6.42
CA ALA A 189 -10.34 -3.32 7.38
C ALA A 189 -11.53 -2.55 6.79
N LEU A 190 -11.45 -2.16 5.51
CA LEU A 190 -12.45 -1.35 4.83
C LEU A 190 -13.57 -2.16 4.14
N ARG A 191 -13.61 -3.48 4.30
CA ARG A 191 -14.53 -4.37 3.56
C ARG A 191 -16.01 -4.03 3.76
N ASP A 192 -16.39 -3.63 4.97
CA ASP A 192 -17.78 -3.31 5.33
C ASP A 192 -18.07 -1.80 5.32
N VAL A 193 -17.10 -0.98 4.91
CA VAL A 193 -17.27 0.47 4.78
C VAL A 193 -17.93 0.76 3.44
N PRO A 194 -19.08 1.49 3.41
CA PRO A 194 -19.71 1.88 2.16
C PRO A 194 -18.81 2.79 1.32
N GLU A 195 -18.94 2.69 0.00
CA GLU A 195 -18.25 3.57 -0.95
C GLU A 195 -18.58 5.05 -0.67
N GLY A 196 -17.61 5.93 -0.91
CA GLY A 196 -17.72 7.37 -0.64
C GLY A 196 -17.63 7.76 0.84
N THR A 197 -17.62 6.81 1.78
CA THR A 197 -17.46 7.12 3.21
C THR A 197 -16.10 7.80 3.46
N PRO A 198 -16.05 8.98 4.09
CA PRO A 198 -14.79 9.63 4.46
C PRO A 198 -13.97 8.76 5.42
N VAL A 199 -12.65 8.77 5.28
CA VAL A 199 -11.74 7.97 6.11
C VAL A 199 -10.76 8.89 6.84
N ILE A 200 -10.65 8.72 8.15
CA ILE A 200 -9.64 9.36 8.99
C ILE A 200 -8.62 8.31 9.39
N VAL A 201 -7.34 8.68 9.41
CA VAL A 201 -6.24 7.77 9.73
C VAL A 201 -5.60 8.14 11.06
N LYS A 202 -5.45 7.14 11.93
CA LYS A 202 -4.68 7.22 13.17
C LYS A 202 -3.48 6.27 13.08
N VAL A 203 -2.32 6.72 13.53
CA VAL A 203 -1.12 5.88 13.59
C VAL A 203 -0.81 5.61 15.05
N ILE A 204 -0.61 4.33 15.40
CA ILE A 204 -0.18 3.93 16.75
C ILE A 204 1.26 3.42 16.74
N PRO A 205 2.01 3.62 17.84
CA PRO A 205 3.39 3.14 17.98
C PRO A 205 3.54 1.62 17.85
#